data_AF-A0A0K2V887-F1
#
_entry.id   AF-A0A0K2V887-F1
#
_cell.length_a   1.000
_cell.length_b   1.000
_cell.length_c   1.000
_cell.angle_alpha   90.00
_cell.angle_beta   90.00
_cell.angle_gamma   90.00
#
_symmetry.space_group_name_H-M   'P 1'
#
loop_
_entity.id
_entity.type
_entity.pdbx_description
1 polymer ?
#
loop_
_entity_poly.entity_id
_entity_poly.type
_entity_poly.pdbx_seq_one_letter_code
_entity_poly.pdbx_strand_id
1 'polypeptide(L)'
;MWELREETVMFLEMKSIQCDFSTNVFDEDWRLDFKFAIDIMEKLKEFNVKLQGNGLFAHEIYAHITSFQMKLALFLRQAGNNRFCHFPLLKEANIFGELAANYQVQLDNLAIEVGRRFQNFKNLEPQLNMFSSPFTTYVDLATEDLQLELPDLQANNDL
;
A
#
# COMPACT_ATOMS: atom_id res chain seq x y z
N MET A 1 8.00 17.03 -2.06
CA MET A 1 9.28 16.70 -2.74
C MET A 1 9.29 17.25 -4.17
N TRP A 2 8.35 16.85 -5.04
CA TRP A 2 8.28 17.35 -6.43
C TRP A 2 8.14 18.88 -6.57
N GLU A 3 7.46 19.52 -5.62
CA GLU A 3 7.29 20.98 -5.59
C GLU A 3 8.61 21.73 -5.43
N LEU A 4 9.59 21.15 -4.72
CA LEU A 4 10.89 21.76 -4.44
C LEU A 4 11.95 21.46 -5.51
N ARG A 5 11.54 20.97 -6.69
CA ARG A 5 12.49 20.50 -7.71
C ARG A 5 13.40 21.63 -8.21
N GLU A 6 12.88 22.84 -8.36
CA GLU A 6 13.64 23.99 -8.88
C GLU A 6 14.68 24.45 -7.87
N GLU A 7 14.29 24.53 -6.59
CA GLU A 7 15.17 24.82 -5.47
C GLU A 7 16.24 23.74 -5.30
N THR A 8 15.88 22.47 -5.54
CA THR A 8 16.82 21.36 -5.50
C THR A 8 17.85 21.48 -6.62
N VAL A 9 17.43 21.79 -7.85
CA VAL A 9 18.36 22.03 -8.98
C VAL A 9 19.30 23.20 -8.66
N MET A 10 18.75 24.35 -8.24
CA MET A 10 19.56 25.52 -7.88
C MET A 10 20.59 25.20 -6.79
N PHE A 11 20.19 24.42 -5.77
CA PHE A 11 21.10 24.00 -4.72
C PHE A 11 22.23 23.09 -5.25
N LEU A 12 21.91 22.14 -6.12
CA LEU A 12 22.89 21.23 -6.73
C LEU A 12 23.89 22.00 -7.61
N GLU A 13 23.42 22.95 -8.41
CA GLU A 13 24.27 23.84 -9.22
C GLU A 13 25.20 24.69 -8.34
N MET A 14 24.65 25.32 -7.31
CA MET A 14 25.43 26.13 -6.35
C MET A 14 26.52 25.30 -5.65
N LYS A 15 26.25 24.02 -5.39
CA LYS A 15 27.21 23.09 -4.80
C LYS A 15 28.13 22.41 -5.83
N SER A 16 27.94 22.70 -7.12
CA SER A 16 28.63 22.03 -8.22
C SER A 16 28.51 20.50 -8.15
N ILE A 17 27.37 20.00 -7.66
CA ILE A 17 27.05 18.58 -7.60
C ILE A 17 26.33 18.22 -8.90
N GLN A 18 26.92 17.32 -9.66
CA GLN A 18 26.31 16.73 -10.86
C GLN A 18 25.76 15.36 -10.50
N CYS A 19 24.47 15.13 -10.75
CA CYS A 19 23.81 13.85 -10.57
C CYS A 19 22.67 13.68 -11.57
N ASP A 20 22.09 12.47 -11.62
CA ASP A 20 20.99 12.17 -12.54
C ASP A 20 19.81 13.13 -12.39
N PHE A 21 19.53 13.59 -11.16
CA PHE A 21 18.47 14.57 -10.92
C PHE A 21 18.76 15.91 -11.60
N SER A 22 19.97 16.47 -11.47
CA SER A 22 20.28 17.78 -12.06
C SER A 22 20.23 17.77 -13.59
N THR A 23 20.43 16.62 -14.22
CA THR A 23 20.45 16.47 -15.69
C THR A 23 19.08 16.04 -16.25
N ASN A 24 18.44 15.04 -15.64
CA ASN A 24 17.27 14.38 -16.20
C ASN A 24 15.96 15.02 -15.76
N VAL A 25 15.96 15.95 -14.81
CA VAL A 25 14.77 16.69 -14.40
C VAL A 25 14.17 17.56 -15.52
N PHE A 26 14.74 17.58 -16.73
CA PHE A 26 14.14 18.19 -17.92
C PHE A 26 13.50 17.19 -18.88
N ASP A 27 13.82 15.91 -18.75
CA ASP A 27 13.26 14.81 -19.54
C ASP A 27 11.86 14.42 -19.05
N GLU A 28 10.90 14.27 -19.96
CA GLU A 28 9.50 14.07 -19.59
C GLU A 28 9.25 12.70 -18.96
N ASP A 29 9.78 11.63 -19.56
CA ASP A 29 9.61 10.26 -19.07
C ASP A 29 10.27 10.10 -17.69
N TRP A 30 11.49 10.61 -17.53
CA TRP A 30 12.18 10.61 -16.25
C TRP A 30 11.39 11.34 -15.15
N ARG A 31 10.76 12.48 -15.49
CA ARG A 31 9.90 13.19 -14.53
C ARG A 31 8.69 12.38 -14.12
N LEU A 32 8.07 11.67 -15.07
CA LEU A 32 6.95 10.78 -14.78
C LEU A 32 7.38 9.63 -13.88
N ASP A 33 8.55 9.03 -14.14
CA ASP A 33 9.11 7.96 -13.31
C ASP A 33 9.38 8.43 -11.88
N PHE A 34 9.95 9.63 -11.75
CA PHE A 34 10.22 10.21 -10.44
C PHE A 34 8.93 10.56 -9.68
N LYS A 35 7.92 11.10 -10.35
CA LYS A 35 6.60 11.35 -9.77
C LYS A 35 5.91 10.04 -9.34
N PHE A 36 5.99 9.00 -10.18
CA PHE A 36 5.51 7.66 -9.85
C PHE A 36 6.16 7.13 -8.57
N ALA A 37 7.50 7.23 -8.48
CA ALA A 37 8.24 6.81 -7.31
C ALA A 37 7.82 7.58 -6.05
N ILE A 38 7.63 8.90 -6.12
CA ILE A 38 7.14 9.69 -4.99
C ILE A 38 5.75 9.22 -4.54
N ASP A 39 4.82 9.03 -5.47
CA ASP A 39 3.46 8.59 -5.13
C ASP A 39 3.45 7.18 -4.52
N ILE A 40 4.32 6.27 -4.97
CA ILE A 40 4.50 4.94 -4.36
C ILE A 40 5.09 5.06 -2.95
N MET A 41 6.11 5.91 -2.77
CA MET A 41 6.74 6.12 -1.46
C MET A 41 5.76 6.68 -0.43
N GLU A 42 4.88 7.61 -0.81
CA GLU A 42 3.86 8.13 0.12
C GLU A 42 2.86 7.04 0.49
N LYS A 43 2.41 6.21 -0.46
CA LYS A 43 1.54 5.06 -0.17
C LYS A 43 2.18 4.06 0.78
N LEU A 44 3.47 3.76 0.58
CA LEU A 44 4.23 2.85 1.45
C LEU A 44 4.44 3.45 2.84
N LYS A 45 4.66 4.76 2.93
CA LYS A 45 4.76 5.48 4.19
C LYS A 45 3.43 5.45 4.95
N GLU A 46 2.30 5.77 4.30
CA GLU A 46 0.97 5.66 4.90
C GLU A 46 0.69 4.25 5.42
N PHE A 47 1.05 3.24 4.65
CA PHE A 47 0.93 1.84 5.05
C PHE A 47 1.82 1.53 6.25
N ASN A 48 3.10 1.93 6.22
CA ASN A 48 4.03 1.68 7.30
C ASN A 48 3.61 2.36 8.62
N VAL A 49 3.09 3.59 8.56
CA VAL A 49 2.56 4.30 9.73
C VAL A 49 1.42 3.51 10.38
N LYS A 50 0.53 2.91 9.57
CA LYS A 50 -0.55 2.05 10.07
C LYS A 50 -0.06 0.76 10.71
N LEU A 51 1.10 0.24 10.31
CA LEU A 51 1.69 -0.95 10.94
C LEU A 51 2.48 -0.63 12.21
N GLN A 52 2.96 0.61 12.35
CA GLN A 52 3.81 1.05 13.47
C GLN A 52 3.02 1.60 14.66
N GLY A 53 1.69 1.54 14.65
CA GLY A 53 0.87 2.02 15.76
C GLY A 53 1.17 1.26 17.07
N ASN A 54 1.42 2.01 18.15
CA ASN A 54 1.55 1.43 19.48
C ASN A 54 0.19 0.87 19.93
N GLY A 55 0.19 -0.37 20.44
CA GLY A 55 -1.01 -1.00 20.99
C GLY A 55 -1.93 -1.67 19.97
N LEU A 56 -1.49 -1.85 18.71
CA LEU A 56 -2.29 -2.57 17.72
C LEU A 56 -2.37 -4.08 18.01
N PHE A 57 -3.58 -4.61 18.01
CA PHE A 57 -3.82 -6.04 18.03
C PHE A 57 -3.46 -6.66 16.67
N ALA A 58 -3.09 -7.95 16.67
CA ALA A 58 -2.68 -8.66 15.46
C ALA A 58 -3.75 -8.63 14.35
N HIS A 59 -5.03 -8.66 14.71
CA HIS A 59 -6.14 -8.62 13.75
C HIS A 59 -6.26 -7.24 13.05
N GLU A 60 -5.94 -6.14 13.75
CA GLU A 60 -5.92 -4.79 13.18
C GLU A 60 -4.76 -4.63 12.20
N ILE A 61 -3.57 -5.14 12.57
CA ILE A 61 -2.40 -5.19 11.68
C ILE A 61 -2.75 -5.95 10.40
N TYR A 62 -3.40 -7.11 10.55
CA TYR A 62 -3.83 -7.92 9.42
C TYR A 62 -4.86 -7.22 8.53
N ALA A 63 -5.85 -6.55 9.12
CA ALA A 63 -6.81 -5.73 8.38
C ALA A 63 -6.11 -4.62 7.56
N HIS A 64 -5.08 -3.97 8.11
CA HIS A 64 -4.28 -2.99 7.37
C HIS A 64 -3.48 -3.61 6.21
N ILE A 65 -2.89 -4.78 6.41
CA ILE A 65 -2.18 -5.54 5.37
C ILE A 65 -3.14 -5.88 4.22
N THR A 66 -4.28 -6.51 4.54
CA THR A 66 -5.28 -6.93 3.55
C THR A 66 -5.85 -5.74 2.80
N SER A 67 -6.15 -4.63 3.49
CA SER A 67 -6.60 -3.39 2.85
C SER A 67 -5.56 -2.83 1.87
N PHE A 68 -4.27 -2.86 2.22
CA PHE A 68 -3.21 -2.40 1.32
C PHE A 68 -3.03 -3.31 0.10
N GLN A 69 -3.09 -4.62 0.28
CA GLN A 69 -3.08 -5.59 -0.83
C GLN A 69 -4.23 -5.35 -1.81
N MET A 70 -5.45 -5.11 -1.31
CA MET A 70 -6.60 -4.77 -2.16
C MET A 70 -6.41 -3.46 -2.93
N LYS A 71 -5.79 -2.46 -2.32
CA LYS A 71 -5.44 -1.19 -2.99
C LYS A 71 -4.41 -1.41 -4.09
N LEU A 72 -3.36 -2.21 -3.86
CA LEU A 72 -2.37 -2.55 -4.89
C LEU A 72 -3.03 -3.28 -6.07
N ALA A 73 -3.91 -4.25 -5.81
CA ALA A 73 -4.66 -4.93 -6.87
C ALA A 73 -5.56 -3.95 -7.68
N LEU A 74 -6.18 -2.97 -7.01
CA LEU A 74 -6.92 -1.90 -7.67
C LEU A 74 -6.00 -1.04 -8.56
N PHE A 75 -4.87 -0.59 -8.03
CA PHE A 75 -3.90 0.23 -8.78
C PHE A 75 -3.35 -0.52 -9.99
N LEU A 76 -3.01 -1.80 -9.83
CA LEU A 76 -2.54 -2.66 -10.92
C LEU A 76 -3.56 -2.73 -12.06
N ARG A 77 -4.83 -2.98 -11.74
CA ARG A 77 -5.92 -3.03 -12.73
C ARG A 77 -6.14 -1.66 -13.40
N GLN A 78 -6.02 -0.58 -12.66
CA GLN A 78 -6.18 0.77 -13.20
C GLN A 78 -5.00 1.17 -14.11
N ALA A 79 -3.76 0.84 -13.73
CA ALA A 79 -2.57 1.05 -14.53
C ALA A 79 -2.64 0.31 -15.88
N GLY A 80 -3.14 -0.94 -15.88
CA GLY A 80 -3.42 -1.68 -17.13
C GLY A 80 -4.49 -1.04 -18.03
N ASN A 81 -5.23 -0.05 -17.53
CA ASN A 81 -6.18 0.77 -18.29
C ASN A 81 -5.67 2.22 -18.49
N ASN A 82 -4.39 2.49 -18.27
CA ASN A 82 -3.78 3.82 -18.33
C ASN A 82 -4.44 4.84 -17.38
N ARG A 83 -4.92 4.38 -16.22
CA ARG A 83 -5.60 5.23 -15.22
C ARG A 83 -4.77 5.33 -13.94
N PHE A 84 -4.41 6.57 -13.59
CA PHE A 84 -3.59 6.88 -12.42
C PHE A 84 -4.31 7.83 -11.44
N CYS A 85 -5.64 7.72 -11.32
CA CYS A 85 -6.47 8.66 -10.55
C CYS A 85 -6.19 8.71 -9.04
N HIS A 86 -5.52 7.70 -8.49
CA HIS A 86 -5.09 7.65 -7.09
C HIS A 86 -3.61 8.01 -6.88
N PHE A 87 -2.93 8.51 -7.92
CA PHE A 87 -1.53 8.94 -7.90
C PHE A 87 -1.53 10.47 -8.09
N PRO A 88 -1.52 11.28 -7.02
CA PRO A 88 -1.71 12.72 -7.12
C PRO A 88 -0.78 13.42 -8.11
N LEU A 89 0.48 13.00 -8.21
CA LEU A 89 1.45 13.62 -9.11
C LEU A 89 1.28 13.18 -10.57
N LEU A 90 0.57 12.07 -10.80
CA LEU A 90 0.32 11.47 -12.11
C LEU A 90 -1.14 11.56 -12.57
N LYS A 91 -2.05 12.05 -11.73
CA LYS A 91 -3.50 12.04 -11.98
C LYS A 91 -3.90 12.72 -13.30
N GLU A 92 -3.16 13.74 -13.69
CA GLU A 92 -3.40 14.54 -14.89
C GLU A 92 -2.37 14.26 -15.99
N ALA A 93 -1.45 13.31 -15.79
CA ALA A 93 -0.41 12.97 -16.74
C ALA A 93 -0.92 12.04 -17.84
N ASN A 94 -0.37 12.21 -19.04
CA ASN A 94 -0.72 11.40 -20.21
C ASN A 94 0.18 10.15 -20.28
N ILE A 95 -0.11 9.13 -19.46
CA ILE A 95 0.73 7.91 -19.33
C ILE A 95 0.15 6.77 -20.18
N PHE A 96 0.86 6.34 -21.22
CA PHE A 96 0.41 5.30 -22.17
C PHE A 96 1.59 4.45 -22.66
N GLY A 97 1.27 3.37 -23.39
CA GLY A 97 2.29 2.55 -24.07
C GLY A 97 3.25 1.86 -23.09
N GLU A 98 4.54 1.91 -23.43
CA GLU A 98 5.60 1.25 -22.66
C GLU A 98 5.70 1.79 -21.23
N LEU A 99 5.51 3.10 -21.03
CA LEU A 99 5.56 3.71 -19.70
C LEU A 99 4.47 3.16 -18.77
N ALA A 100 3.24 3.07 -19.27
CA ALA A 100 2.12 2.49 -18.51
C ALA A 100 2.35 1.01 -18.20
N ALA A 101 2.87 0.25 -19.17
CA ALA A 101 3.21 -1.16 -18.98
C ALA A 101 4.31 -1.34 -17.91
N ASN A 102 5.32 -0.49 -17.92
CA ASN A 102 6.39 -0.48 -16.93
C ASN A 102 5.83 -0.22 -15.53
N TYR A 103 4.97 0.79 -15.34
CA TYR A 103 4.36 1.06 -14.04
C TYR A 103 3.45 -0.07 -13.56
N GLN A 104 2.75 -0.73 -14.48
CA GLN A 104 1.95 -1.91 -14.17
C GLN A 104 2.84 -3.05 -13.63
N VAL A 105 3.97 -3.33 -14.28
CA VAL A 105 4.95 -4.34 -13.82
C VAL A 105 5.53 -3.98 -12.46
N GLN A 106 5.85 -2.71 -12.20
CA GLN A 106 6.35 -2.28 -10.89
C GLN A 106 5.30 -2.45 -9.78
N LEU A 107 4.03 -2.16 -10.07
CA LEU A 107 2.92 -2.41 -9.12
C LEU A 107 2.72 -3.89 -8.85
N ASP A 108 2.86 -4.75 -9.86
CA ASP A 108 2.75 -6.20 -9.70
C ASP A 108 3.88 -6.75 -8.83
N ASN A 109 5.12 -6.36 -9.11
CA ASN A 109 6.29 -6.69 -8.29
C ASN A 109 6.10 -6.25 -6.83
N LEU A 110 5.58 -5.04 -6.62
CA LEU A 110 5.29 -4.54 -5.28
C LEU A 110 4.21 -5.38 -4.58
N ALA A 111 3.14 -5.76 -5.28
CA ALA A 111 2.08 -6.62 -4.74
C ALA A 111 2.63 -8.01 -4.34
N ILE A 112 3.49 -8.60 -5.17
CA ILE A 112 4.18 -9.86 -4.89
C ILE A 112 5.03 -9.72 -3.62
N GLU A 113 5.85 -8.67 -3.52
CA GLU A 113 6.74 -8.46 -2.36
C GLU A 113 5.97 -8.18 -1.06
N VAL A 114 4.87 -7.43 -1.12
CA VAL A 114 3.98 -7.25 0.04
C VAL A 114 3.35 -8.59 0.43
N GLY A 115 2.88 -9.37 -0.54
CA GLY A 115 2.35 -10.72 -0.30
C GLY A 115 3.37 -11.64 0.38
N ARG A 116 4.61 -11.65 -0.12
CA ARG A 116 5.73 -12.43 0.43
C ARG A 116 6.11 -11.98 1.83
N ARG A 117 6.20 -10.67 2.08
CA ARG A 117 6.58 -10.10 3.38
C ARG A 117 5.60 -10.45 4.50
N PHE A 118 4.30 -10.49 4.20
CA PHE A 118 3.25 -10.74 5.19
C PHE A 118 2.62 -12.13 5.10
N GLN A 119 3.25 -13.07 4.39
CA GLN A 119 2.71 -14.41 4.17
C GLN A 119 2.38 -15.17 5.46
N ASN A 120 3.12 -14.91 6.55
CA ASN A 120 2.92 -15.60 7.83
C ASN A 120 1.54 -15.31 8.46
N PHE A 121 0.94 -14.15 8.16
CA PHE A 121 -0.41 -13.82 8.64
C PHE A 121 -1.50 -14.71 8.00
N LYS A 122 -1.24 -15.30 6.83
CA LYS A 122 -2.20 -16.21 6.18
C LYS A 122 -2.51 -17.44 7.01
N ASN A 123 -1.52 -17.94 7.77
CA ASN A 123 -1.72 -19.09 8.65
C ASN A 123 -2.61 -18.75 9.86
N LEU A 124 -2.70 -17.45 10.21
CA LEU A 124 -3.51 -16.94 11.31
C LEU A 124 -4.82 -16.33 10.82
N GLU A 125 -5.05 -16.26 9.51
CA GLU A 125 -6.21 -15.61 8.91
C GLU A 125 -7.56 -16.06 9.51
N PRO A 126 -7.82 -17.36 9.73
CA PRO A 126 -9.08 -17.77 10.37
C PRO A 126 -9.26 -17.17 11.77
N GLN A 127 -8.21 -17.17 12.58
CA GLN A 127 -8.22 -16.63 13.95
C GLN A 127 -8.38 -15.11 13.92
N LEU A 128 -7.62 -14.42 13.07
CA LEU A 128 -7.64 -12.97 12.94
C LEU A 128 -9.00 -12.46 12.41
N ASN A 129 -9.62 -13.20 11.49
CA ASN A 129 -10.95 -12.88 10.98
C ASN A 129 -12.01 -13.08 12.06
N MET A 130 -11.92 -14.15 12.86
CA MET A 130 -12.80 -14.36 14.02
C MET A 130 -12.71 -13.20 15.01
N PHE A 131 -11.50 -12.76 15.37
CA PHE A 131 -11.30 -11.62 16.27
C PHE A 131 -11.75 -10.27 15.69
N SER A 132 -11.70 -10.12 14.36
CA SER A 132 -12.16 -8.88 13.70
C SER A 132 -13.68 -8.74 13.74
N SER A 133 -14.41 -9.86 13.77
CA SER A 133 -15.87 -9.88 13.71
C SER A 133 -16.46 -10.97 14.63
N PRO A 134 -16.21 -10.92 15.95
CA PRO A 134 -16.61 -11.99 16.87
C PRO A 134 -18.13 -12.19 16.90
N PHE A 135 -18.91 -11.13 16.69
CA PHE A 135 -20.38 -11.17 16.70
C PHE A 135 -21.03 -11.75 15.45
N THR A 136 -20.28 -11.90 14.36
CA THR A 136 -20.80 -12.44 13.10
C THR A 136 -20.06 -13.70 12.67
N THR A 137 -19.13 -14.20 13.50
CA THR A 137 -18.37 -15.41 13.21
C THR A 137 -19.20 -16.63 13.56
N TYR A 138 -19.24 -17.61 12.65
CA TYR A 138 -19.89 -18.89 12.91
C TYR A 138 -19.13 -19.67 13.97
N VAL A 139 -19.84 -20.20 14.95
CA VAL A 139 -19.27 -20.96 16.08
C VAL A 139 -18.44 -22.15 15.59
N ASP A 140 -18.92 -22.87 14.57
CA ASP A 140 -18.23 -24.02 13.98
C ASP A 140 -16.87 -23.67 13.32
N LEU A 141 -16.59 -22.38 13.09
CA LEU A 141 -15.32 -21.90 12.54
C LEU A 141 -14.34 -21.44 13.64
N ALA A 142 -14.79 -21.35 14.90
CA ALA A 142 -13.92 -21.05 16.03
C ALA A 142 -13.05 -22.27 16.37
N THR A 143 -11.92 -22.02 17.02
CA THR A 143 -11.08 -23.09 17.57
C THR A 143 -11.85 -23.81 18.69
N GLU A 144 -11.61 -25.11 18.87
CA GLU A 144 -12.39 -25.96 19.81
C GLU A 144 -12.47 -25.38 21.23
N ASP A 145 -11.41 -24.69 21.66
CA ASP A 145 -11.26 -24.00 22.95
C ASP A 145 -12.02 -22.67 23.05
N LEU A 146 -12.68 -22.22 21.97
CA LEU A 146 -13.46 -20.98 21.92
C LEU A 146 -14.91 -21.21 21.46
N GLN A 147 -15.28 -22.44 21.06
CA GLN A 147 -16.61 -22.74 20.51
C GLN A 147 -17.74 -22.60 21.55
N LEU A 148 -17.44 -22.72 22.85
CA LEU A 148 -18.41 -22.54 23.91
C LEU A 148 -18.44 -21.09 24.43
N GLU A 149 -17.27 -20.43 24.47
CA GLU A 149 -17.13 -19.05 24.90
C GLU A 149 -17.69 -18.05 23.87
N LEU A 150 -17.61 -18.38 22.57
CA LEU A 150 -18.05 -17.49 21.50
C LEU A 150 -19.57 -17.23 21.51
N PRO A 151 -20.45 -18.25 21.65
CA PRO A 151 -21.89 -18.02 21.84
C PRO A 151 -22.21 -17.15 23.06
N ASP A 152 -21.50 -17.37 24.19
CA ASP A 152 -21.69 -16.60 25.41
C ASP A 152 -21.30 -15.12 25.20
N LEU A 153 -20.19 -14.87 24.50
CA LEU A 153 -19.77 -13.53 24.09
C LEU A 153 -20.80 -12.89 23.15
N GLN A 154 -21.35 -13.64 22.20
CA GLN A 154 -22.33 -13.17 21.21
C GLN A 154 -23.69 -12.83 21.82
N ALA A 155 -24.10 -13.56 22.86
CA ALA A 155 -25.37 -13.34 23.57
C ALA A 155 -25.30 -12.20 24.61
N ASN A 156 -24.09 -11.71 24.91
CA ASN A 156 -23.88 -10.65 25.88
C ASN A 156 -24.32 -9.29 25.30
N ASN A 157 -25.48 -8.80 25.75
CA ASN A 157 -26.06 -7.52 25.32
C ASN A 157 -25.53 -6.31 26.12
N ASP A 158 -24.60 -6.50 27.05
CA ASP A 158 -24.09 -5.47 27.96
C ASP A 158 -22.75 -4.84 27.50
N LEU A 159 -22.33 -5.05 26.25
CA LEU A 159 -21.07 -4.56 25.65
C LEU A 159 -21.18 -3.19 24.98
#